data_AF-A0A2T1DBG2-F1
#
_entry.id   AF-A0A2T1DBG2-F1
#
_cell.length_a   1.000
_cell.length_b   1.000
_cell.length_c   1.000
_cell.angle_alpha   90.00
_cell.angle_beta   90.00
_cell.angle_gamma   90.00
#
_symmetry.space_group_name_H-M   'P 1'
#
loop_
_entity.id
_entity.type
_entity.pdbx_description
1 polymer ?
#
loop_
_entity_poly.entity_id
_entity_poly.type
_entity_poly.pdbx_seq_one_letter_code
_entity_poly.pdbx_strand_id
1 'polypeptide(L)' 'MGGKTELDRVVAYVPPEWKQELESWANAEERSVSWLVAKLIDKALKERHQQQAGSDLAKVR' A
#
# COMPACT_ATOMS: atom_id res chain seq x y z
N MET A 1 26.23 -6.49 -2.46
CA MET A 1 26.08 -5.43 -3.48
C MET A 1 24.79 -4.68 -3.18
N GLY A 2 24.86 -3.64 -2.35
CA GLY A 2 23.69 -2.91 -1.85
C GLY A 2 23.40 -1.70 -2.73
N GLY A 3 22.46 -1.86 -3.67
CA GLY A 3 21.82 -0.71 -4.30
C GLY A 3 20.88 -0.08 -3.28
N LYS A 4 21.18 1.13 -2.81
CA LYS A 4 20.25 1.91 -1.99
C LYS A 4 18.99 2.09 -2.82
N THR A 5 17.88 1.49 -2.40
CA THR A 5 16.58 1.78 -2.99
C THR A 5 16.23 3.21 -2.57
N GLU A 6 16.11 4.13 -3.54
CA GLU A 6 15.68 5.50 -3.29
C GLU A 6 14.17 5.51 -3.03
N LEU A 7 13.77 5.10 -1.82
CA LEU A 7 12.38 5.10 -1.38
C LEU A 7 12.27 5.90 -0.08
N ASP A 8 11.28 6.79 -0.04
CA ASP A 8 10.92 7.51 1.17
C ASP A 8 10.08 6.64 2.11
N ARG A 9 10.21 6.91 3.42
CA ARG A 9 9.46 6.21 4.46
C ARG A 9 8.21 6.99 4.85
N VAL A 10 7.08 6.28 4.92
CA VAL A 10 5.85 6.74 5.57
C VAL A 10 5.70 6.01 6.91
N VAL A 11 5.29 6.73 7.97
CA VAL A 11 5.05 6.16 9.30
C VAL A 11 3.63 6.51 9.74
N ALA A 12 2.90 5.52 10.25
CA ALA A 12 1.56 5.68 10.77
C ALA A 12 1.36 4.81 12.02
N TYR A 13 0.53 5.28 12.94
CA TYR A 13 0.06 4.48 14.06
C TYR A 13 -1.21 3.73 13.65
N VAL A 14 -1.29 2.45 14.00
CA VAL A 14 -2.44 1.58 13.75
C VAL A 14 -2.83 0.87 15.05
N PRO A 15 -4.10 0.44 15.19
CA PRO A 15 -4.49 -0.43 16.28
C PRO A 15 -3.62 -1.70 16.36
N PRO A 16 -3.30 -2.22 17.57
CA PRO A 16 -2.46 -3.41 17.73
C PRO A 16 -2.95 -4.63 16.96
N GLU A 17 -4.26 -4.82 16.88
CA GLU A 17 -4.90 -5.92 16.15
C GLU A 17 -4.58 -5.88 14.65
N TRP A 18 -4.52 -4.68 14.04
CA TRP A 18 -4.16 -4.55 12.63
C TRP A 18 -2.70 -4.90 12.39
N LYS A 19 -1.82 -4.54 13.33
CA LYS A 19 -0.41 -4.94 13.23
C LYS A 19 -0.26 -6.47 13.26
N GLN A 20 -0.96 -7.15 14.16
CA GLN A 20 -0.93 -8.61 14.26
C GLN A 20 -1.48 -9.29 13.01
N GLU A 21 -2.55 -8.74 12.43
CA GLU A 21 -3.12 -9.22 11.18
C GLU A 21 -2.14 -9.08 10.01
N LEU A 22 -1.50 -7.90 9.88
CA LEU A 22 -0.49 -7.64 8.85
C LEU A 22 0.76 -8.54 9.01
N GLU A 23 1.20 -8.79 10.24
CA GLU A 23 2.31 -9.71 10.53
C GLU A 23 1.96 -11.15 10.16
N SER A 24 0.75 -11.60 10.50
CA SER A 24 0.28 -12.95 10.17
C SER A 24 0.15 -13.15 8.65
N TRP A 25 -0.41 -12.15 7.95
CA TRP A 25 -0.53 -12.18 6.50
C TRP A 25 0.84 -12.20 5.83
N ALA A 26 1.75 -11.31 6.21
CA ALA A 26 3.09 -11.27 5.63
C ALA A 26 3.85 -12.60 5.84
N ASN A 27 3.69 -13.23 7.01
CA ASN A 27 4.27 -14.54 7.28
C ASN A 27 3.69 -15.64 6.38
N ALA A 28 2.38 -15.68 6.19
CA ALA A 28 1.71 -16.66 5.31
C ALA A 28 2.17 -16.57 3.85
N GLU A 29 2.58 -15.38 3.40
CA GLU A 29 3.10 -15.16 2.04
C GLU A 29 4.64 -15.24 1.92
N GLU A 30 5.35 -15.56 3.00
CA GLU A 30 6.82 -15.54 3.05
C GLU A 30 7.39 -14.17 2.61
N ARG A 31 6.83 -13.09 3.16
CA ARG A 31 7.19 -11.69 2.87
C ARG A 31 7.41 -10.89 4.15
N SER A 32 8.04 -9.73 4.01
CA SER A 32 8.13 -8.75 5.10
C SER A 32 6.84 -7.92 5.20
N VAL A 33 6.51 -7.47 6.40
CA VAL A 33 5.39 -6.53 6.63
C VAL A 33 5.57 -5.26 5.78
N SER A 34 6.80 -4.74 5.68
CA SER A 34 7.09 -3.56 4.84
C SER A 34 6.77 -3.79 3.36
N TRP A 35 7.03 -4.99 2.84
CA TRP A 35 6.70 -5.35 1.46
C TRP A 35 5.18 -5.43 1.27
N LEU A 36 4.48 -6.12 2.18
CA LEU A 36 3.02 -6.25 2.13
C LEU A 36 2.34 -4.88 2.17
N VAL A 37 2.72 -4.04 3.13
CA VAL A 37 2.16 -2.69 3.28
C VAL A 37 2.43 -1.83 2.03
N ALA A 38 3.63 -1.92 1.44
CA ALA A 38 3.92 -1.22 0.19
C ALA A 38 3.00 -1.66 -0.95
N LYS A 39 2.65 -2.96 -1.06
CA LYS A 39 1.70 -3.46 -2.07
C LYS A 39 0.26 -3.03 -1.82
N LEU A 40 -0.17 -3.00 -0.55
CA LEU A 40 -1.48 -2.49 -0.18
C LEU A 40 -1.63 -1.00 -0.52
N ILE A 41 -0.60 -0.19 -0.23
CA ILE A 41 -0.57 1.23 -0.57
C ILE A 41 -0.60 1.43 -2.10
N ASP A 42 0.23 0.70 -2.86
CA ASP A 42 0.26 0.76 -4.33
C ASP A 42 -1.12 0.43 -4.93
N LYS A 43 -1.79 -0.61 -4.43
CA LYS A 43 -3.15 -0.98 -4.84
C LYS A 43 -4.15 0.15 -4.56
N ALA A 44 -4.19 0.67 -3.34
CA ALA A 44 -5.11 1.75 -2.96
C ALA A 44 -4.89 3.03 -3.79
N LEU A 45 -3.65 3.39 -4.10
CA LEU A 45 -3.34 4.55 -4.94
C LEU A 45 -3.78 4.35 -6.40
N LYS A 46 -3.58 3.15 -6.96
CA LYS A 46 -4.08 2.80 -8.30
C LYS A 46 -5.61 2.88 -8.37
N GLU A 47 -6.31 2.33 -7.38
CA GLU A 47 -7.76 2.38 -7.29
C GLU A 47 -8.27 3.83 -7.19
N ARG A 48 -7.62 4.65 -6.37
CA ARG A 48 -7.94 6.09 -6.26
C ARG A 48 -7.78 6.82 -7.60
N HIS A 49 -6.67 6.59 -8.32
CA HIS A 49 -6.44 7.21 -9.63
C HIS A 49 -7.49 6.78 -10.66
N GLN A 50 -7.89 5.51 -10.66
CA GLN A 50 -8.94 5.01 -11.56
C GLN A 50 -10.30 5.66 -11.28
N GLN A 51 -10.67 5.82 -10.00
CA GLN A 51 -11.90 6.50 -9.61
C GLN A 51 -11.89 7.98 -10.03
N GLN A 52 -10.75 8.65 -9.90
CA GLN A 52 -10.62 10.06 -10.31
C GLN A 52 -10.68 10.23 -11.83
N ALA A 53 -9.99 9.37 -12.59
CA ALA A 53 -10.03 9.39 -14.06
C ALA A 53 -11.44 9.10 -14.62
N GLY A 54 -12.19 8.19 -13.98
CA GLY A 54 -13.60 7.96 -14.32
C GLY A 54 -14.51 9.14 -13.95
N SER A 55 -14.19 9.85 -12.86
CA SER A 55 -14.96 11.02 -12.41
C SER A 55 -14.74 12.27 -13.28
N ASP A 56 -13.55 12.44 -13.86
CA ASP A 56 -13.26 13.54 -14.78
C ASP A 56 -13.96 13.34 -16.14
N LEU A 57 -14.08 12.10 -16.64
CA LEU A 57 -14.88 11.80 -17.83
C LEU A 57 -16.38 11.99 -17.61
N ALA A 58 -16.88 11.82 -16.38
CA ALA A 58 -18.28 12.03 -16.04
C ALA A 58 -18.66 13.51 -15.86
N LYS A 59 -17.70 14.40 -15.58
CA LYS A 59 -17.92 15.85 -15.43
C LYS A 59 -17.89 16.63 -16.74
N VAL A 60 -17.48 16.00 -17.84
CA VAL A 60 -17.37 16.62 -19.19
C VAL A 60 -18.59 16.32 -20.07
N ARG A 61 -19.69 15.78 -19.51
CA ARG A 61 -20.95 15.52 -20.23
C ARG A 61 -22.09 16.40 -19.75
#